data_AF-A0A3B8TP50-F1
#
_entry.id   AF-A0A3B8TP50-F1
#
_cell.length_a   1.000
_cell.length_b   1.000
_cell.length_c   1.000
_cell.angle_alpha   90.00
_cell.angle_beta   90.00
_cell.angle_gamma   90.00
#
_symmetry.space_group_name_H-M   'P 1'
#
loop_
_entity.id
_entity.type
_entity.pdbx_description
1 polymer ?
#
loop_
_entity_poly.entity_id
_entity_poly.type
_entity_poly.pdbx_seq_one_letter_code
_entity_poly.pdbx_strand_id
1 'polypeptide(L)'
;MKNFLTLLTLGLCTSALMAQGIPVSQNASNRNALLEEFTGVNCGFCPDGHRIADEIVAANPGRVATVNIHAGSFASDPTDFRIQDGESLDNTFSISGYPTGVVSRAEGNATSNRGAWAGQVAPILTEASYVNLGMQADWDITTNVATITLQAYFTGNSTASSERLHLFLVQDDIQGKQSGSTANPTAVLPNGDYNHTKMLRNIFFGLNGITLPSNSTGSLFDTTFTASIPDFYPSISGSTDVMTEIGKMSFVLFTTDQNNRNVETAIKAAPNYTGLTALDASAEGASVQSPSCGWQVNPTFAFENLGQSAVTSIQLRYDINNGTEVTYTWNGQVDQFSSTEISLPTYYYLPQASNTITAEIIAVNGSIDDVSSNNIATSNFNVDASGYNTTSIGLDLRLDEWGSEITWGVYDANGDFVQARDNITGDTYNSPIVYPNQLTSANNQFFYTITLNDFDCYSIVFEDSYGDGLGGNPTGSFTFTDPTTSAPLLTGSGGSIGSGNSAAFFTTNATGGSNATTDLTEATDSDNDGVTDLDELNLGSNPNDANSQPTTSISDLANLGVSVYPNPSTGIINLQSVSQVNYRVIDALGKVITSGDVEGSKSLNLSSAASGIYTLSIIDASGNVSSGIIQIMK
;
A
#
# COMPACT_ATOMS: atom_id res chain seq x y z
N MET A 1 61.72 -32.81 -48.01
CA MET A 1 60.56 -32.13 -47.40
C MET A 1 60.48 -32.55 -45.94
N LYS A 2 61.06 -31.74 -45.04
CA LYS A 2 60.99 -31.97 -43.59
C LYS A 2 60.69 -30.62 -42.95
N ASN A 3 59.49 -30.52 -42.40
CA ASN A 3 58.97 -29.37 -41.67
C ASN A 3 59.77 -29.18 -40.37
N PHE A 4 60.25 -27.97 -40.14
CA PHE A 4 60.71 -27.55 -38.82
C PHE A 4 59.57 -26.80 -38.12
N LEU A 5 59.19 -27.34 -36.98
CA LEU A 5 58.24 -26.81 -36.01
C LEU A 5 58.87 -25.58 -35.35
N THR A 6 58.18 -24.43 -35.31
CA THR A 6 58.57 -23.28 -34.48
C THR A 6 57.41 -22.97 -33.55
N LEU A 7 57.60 -23.29 -32.27
CA LEU A 7 56.68 -23.00 -31.18
C LEU A 7 56.84 -21.51 -30.81
N LEU A 8 55.81 -20.70 -31.04
CA LEU A 8 55.77 -19.30 -30.60
C LEU A 8 55.01 -19.25 -29.27
N THR A 9 55.75 -19.10 -28.17
CA THR A 9 55.19 -18.82 -26.83
C THR A 9 54.60 -17.41 -26.80
N LEU A 10 53.28 -17.31 -26.75
CA LEU A 10 52.54 -16.07 -26.54
C LEU A 10 52.43 -15.83 -25.02
N GLY A 11 53.10 -14.80 -24.51
CA GLY A 11 53.03 -14.42 -23.10
C GLY A 11 51.64 -13.91 -22.73
N LEU A 12 51.05 -14.50 -21.70
CA LEU A 12 49.86 -13.95 -21.04
C LEU A 12 50.23 -12.61 -20.39
N CYS A 13 49.79 -11.51 -20.99
CA CYS A 13 49.63 -10.25 -20.28
C CYS A 13 48.38 -10.37 -19.41
N THR A 14 48.56 -10.70 -18.12
CA THR A 14 47.51 -10.50 -17.11
C THR A 14 47.30 -9.00 -16.94
N SER A 15 46.25 -8.47 -17.57
CA SER A 15 45.72 -7.15 -17.23
C SER A 15 45.15 -7.24 -15.82
N ALA A 16 45.87 -6.73 -14.83
CA ALA A 16 45.28 -6.38 -13.55
C ALA A 16 44.22 -5.31 -13.83
N LEU A 17 42.95 -5.68 -13.74
CA LEU A 17 41.86 -4.74 -13.56
C LEU A 17 42.20 -3.96 -12.28
N MET A 18 42.65 -2.73 -12.43
CA MET A 18 42.67 -1.78 -11.32
C MET A 18 41.20 -1.55 -10.97
N ALA A 19 40.72 -2.18 -9.90
CA ALA A 19 39.45 -1.78 -9.30
C ALA A 19 39.57 -0.28 -8.98
N GLN A 20 38.75 0.55 -9.60
CA GLN A 20 38.62 1.96 -9.22
C GLN A 20 37.99 1.97 -7.83
N GLY A 21 38.82 2.03 -6.79
CA GLY A 21 38.34 2.19 -5.42
C GLY A 21 37.51 3.48 -5.29
N ILE A 22 36.61 3.50 -4.30
CA ILE A 22 35.89 4.71 -3.90
C ILE A 22 36.89 5.83 -3.62
N PRO A 23 36.66 7.08 -4.06
CA PRO A 23 37.40 8.21 -3.55
C PRO A 23 36.71 8.71 -2.27
N VAL A 24 37.20 8.34 -1.09
CA VAL A 24 36.84 9.05 0.15
C VAL A 24 37.07 10.54 -0.04
N SER A 25 36.13 11.37 0.42
CA SER A 25 36.26 12.84 0.31
C SER A 25 37.56 13.29 0.98
N GLN A 26 38.34 14.12 0.30
CA GLN A 26 39.54 14.74 0.87
C GLN A 26 39.28 16.16 1.41
N ASN A 27 38.07 16.69 1.21
CA ASN A 27 37.68 17.99 1.72
C ASN A 27 37.25 17.87 3.18
N ALA A 28 37.71 18.80 4.02
CA ALA A 28 37.26 18.85 5.42
C ALA A 28 35.72 18.94 5.51
N SER A 29 35.15 18.16 6.42
CA SER A 29 33.72 18.16 6.72
C SER A 29 33.50 18.11 8.23
N ASN A 30 32.26 18.36 8.66
CA ASN A 30 31.88 18.16 10.05
C ASN A 30 31.69 16.67 10.36
N ARG A 31 31.74 16.34 11.66
CA ARG A 31 31.50 15.00 12.17
C ARG A 31 30.10 14.51 11.84
N ASN A 32 29.97 13.21 11.63
CA ASN A 32 28.70 12.50 11.70
C ASN A 32 28.61 11.80 13.05
N ALA A 33 27.41 11.73 13.62
CA ALA A 33 27.20 11.12 14.92
C ALA A 33 26.89 9.62 14.80
N LEU A 34 27.35 8.84 15.78
CA LEU A 34 26.90 7.47 16.02
C LEU A 34 25.99 7.44 17.26
N LEU A 35 24.90 6.68 17.21
CA LEU A 35 24.10 6.31 18.38
C LEU A 35 24.01 4.79 18.47
N GLU A 36 24.66 4.24 19.50
CA GLU A 36 24.55 2.82 19.86
C GLU A 36 23.46 2.69 20.93
N GLU A 37 22.30 2.16 20.54
CA GLU A 37 21.14 1.96 21.41
C GLU A 37 21.13 0.54 21.96
N PHE A 38 21.27 0.40 23.27
CA PHE A 38 21.10 -0.87 23.97
C PHE A 38 19.61 -1.10 24.26
N THR A 39 19.08 -2.21 23.75
CA THR A 39 17.64 -2.53 23.71
C THR A 39 17.36 -3.99 24.08
N GLY A 40 16.09 -4.37 24.16
CA GLY A 40 15.65 -5.74 24.39
C GLY A 40 14.15 -5.94 24.20
N VAL A 41 13.76 -7.13 23.75
CA VAL A 41 12.36 -7.46 23.42
C VAL A 41 11.41 -7.35 24.61
N ASN A 42 11.88 -7.50 25.84
CA ASN A 42 11.06 -7.43 27.06
C ASN A 42 11.02 -6.02 27.67
N CYS A 43 11.75 -5.06 27.11
CA CYS A 43 11.84 -3.69 27.59
C CYS A 43 10.65 -2.86 27.09
N GLY A 44 9.72 -2.52 28.00
CA GLY A 44 8.50 -1.79 27.66
C GLY A 44 8.69 -0.34 27.19
N PHE A 45 9.89 0.23 27.34
CA PHE A 45 10.22 1.58 26.88
C PHE A 45 11.15 1.61 25.66
N CYS A 46 11.66 0.46 25.23
CA CYS A 46 12.59 0.38 24.12
C CYS A 46 11.95 0.75 22.77
N PRO A 47 10.66 0.45 22.51
CA PRO A 47 9.99 0.95 21.30
C PRO A 47 9.99 2.49 21.20
N ASP A 48 9.82 3.19 22.33
CA ASP A 48 9.93 4.65 22.39
C ASP A 48 11.36 5.13 22.07
N GLY A 49 12.37 4.36 22.50
CA GLY A 49 13.77 4.56 22.15
C GLY A 49 13.99 4.44 20.64
N HIS A 50 13.56 3.34 20.03
CA HIS A 50 13.65 3.12 18.58
C HIS A 50 13.02 4.28 17.80
N ARG A 51 11.81 4.71 18.19
CA ARG A 51 11.10 5.86 17.58
C ARG A 51 11.91 7.15 17.67
N ILE A 52 12.47 7.47 18.84
CA ILE A 52 13.30 8.67 19.02
C ILE A 52 14.59 8.59 18.19
N ALA A 53 15.22 7.41 18.10
CA ALA A 53 16.40 7.22 17.26
C ALA A 53 16.06 7.42 15.76
N ASP A 54 14.91 6.91 15.30
CA ASP A 54 14.39 7.14 13.95
C ASP A 54 14.14 8.63 13.68
N GLU A 55 13.52 9.35 14.61
CA GLU A 55 13.28 10.79 14.51
C GLU A 55 14.59 11.59 14.42
N ILE A 56 15.63 11.20 15.17
CA ILE A 56 16.94 11.84 15.10
C ILE A 56 17.58 11.62 13.73
N VAL A 57 17.50 10.42 13.17
CA VAL A 57 18.01 10.12 11.82
C VAL A 57 17.23 10.88 10.75
N ALA A 58 15.90 10.91 10.84
CA ALA A 58 15.04 11.63 9.91
C ALA A 58 15.28 13.15 9.94
N ALA A 59 15.56 13.71 11.12
CA ALA A 59 15.92 15.12 11.28
C ALA A 59 17.33 15.45 10.76
N ASN A 60 18.20 14.45 10.57
CA ASN A 60 19.59 14.61 10.15
C ASN A 60 19.98 13.63 9.04
N PRO A 61 19.34 13.68 7.85
CA PRO A 61 19.55 12.68 6.79
C PRO A 61 21.02 12.54 6.40
N GLY A 62 21.53 11.30 6.45
CA GLY A 62 22.91 10.97 6.08
C GLY A 62 24.00 11.45 7.07
N ARG A 63 23.62 12.04 8.21
CA ARG A 63 24.55 12.61 9.21
C ARG A 63 24.60 11.85 10.54
N VAL A 64 23.69 10.91 10.76
CA VAL A 64 23.62 10.08 11.98
C VAL A 64 23.50 8.61 11.60
N ALA A 65 24.39 7.78 12.12
CA ALA A 65 24.30 6.33 12.09
C ALA A 65 23.76 5.81 13.43
N THR A 66 22.87 4.83 13.39
CA THR A 66 22.27 4.24 14.59
C THR A 66 22.40 2.71 14.53
N VAL A 67 22.64 2.08 15.68
CA VAL A 67 22.74 0.63 15.81
C VAL A 67 21.94 0.19 17.03
N ASN A 68 21.04 -0.78 16.85
CA ASN A 68 20.24 -1.35 17.92
C ASN A 68 20.92 -2.64 18.40
N ILE A 69 21.35 -2.64 19.65
CA ILE A 69 22.12 -3.70 20.28
C ILE A 69 21.21 -4.41 21.27
N HIS A 70 20.66 -5.55 20.87
CA HIS A 70 19.92 -6.43 21.77
C HIS A 70 20.89 -7.09 22.73
N ALA A 71 20.82 -6.73 24.02
CA ALA A 71 21.71 -7.23 25.05
C ALA A 71 21.06 -7.23 26.44
N GLY A 72 21.70 -7.96 27.36
CA GLY A 72 21.36 -8.06 28.76
C GLY A 72 20.02 -8.75 29.04
N SER A 73 19.53 -8.54 30.26
CA SER A 73 18.39 -9.31 30.80
C SER A 73 17.04 -8.97 30.15
N PHE A 74 16.92 -7.83 29.49
CA PHE A 74 15.68 -7.46 28.79
C PHE A 74 15.62 -7.98 27.36
N ALA A 75 16.71 -8.53 26.83
CA ALA A 75 16.77 -9.11 25.50
C ALA A 75 16.70 -10.65 25.48
N SER A 76 16.57 -11.30 26.65
CA SER A 76 16.44 -12.76 26.75
C SER A 76 15.05 -13.29 26.36
N ASP A 77 14.96 -14.61 26.15
CA ASP A 77 13.78 -15.42 25.77
C ASP A 77 12.38 -14.92 26.23
N PRO A 78 11.32 -15.16 25.43
CA PRO A 78 11.21 -16.22 24.41
C PRO A 78 11.60 -15.86 22.97
N THR A 79 11.91 -14.59 22.67
CA THR A 79 12.49 -14.19 21.37
C THR A 79 13.85 -13.55 21.65
N ASP A 80 14.93 -14.29 21.45
CA ASP A 80 16.28 -13.84 21.80
C ASP A 80 17.00 -13.37 20.54
N PHE A 81 17.35 -12.08 20.47
CA PHE A 81 18.11 -11.51 19.36
C PHE A 81 19.57 -11.19 19.71
N ARG A 82 20.03 -11.63 20.89
CA ARG A 82 21.37 -11.29 21.38
C ARG A 82 22.43 -12.03 20.58
N ILE A 83 23.54 -11.33 20.32
CA ILE A 83 24.79 -11.89 19.83
C ILE A 83 25.90 -11.65 20.86
N GLN A 84 26.92 -12.52 20.90
CA GLN A 84 27.98 -12.47 21.92
C GLN A 84 28.71 -11.11 21.94
N ASP A 85 28.87 -10.49 20.78
CA ASP A 85 29.48 -9.16 20.65
C ASP A 85 28.61 -8.05 21.28
N GLY A 86 27.29 -8.14 21.16
CA GLY A 86 26.35 -7.21 21.79
C GLY A 86 26.42 -7.27 23.31
N GLU A 87 26.45 -8.47 23.90
CA GLU A 87 26.69 -8.66 25.34
C GLU A 87 28.04 -8.09 25.79
N SER A 88 29.06 -8.21 24.93
CA SER A 88 30.40 -7.72 25.26
C SER A 88 30.46 -6.18 25.23
N LEU A 89 29.71 -5.53 24.33
CA LEU A 89 29.51 -4.09 24.33
C LEU A 89 28.73 -3.63 25.56
N ASP A 90 27.65 -4.33 25.92
CA ASP A 90 26.82 -4.02 27.10
C ASP A 90 27.65 -3.98 28.38
N ASN A 91 28.52 -4.99 28.56
CA ASN A 91 29.49 -5.03 29.66
C ASN A 91 30.53 -3.90 29.58
N THR A 92 31.04 -3.59 28.37
CA THR A 92 32.05 -2.55 28.16
C THR A 92 31.54 -1.16 28.55
N PHE A 93 30.27 -0.88 28.27
CA PHE A 93 29.62 0.39 28.63
C PHE A 93 28.94 0.36 30.00
N SER A 94 29.00 -0.77 30.70
CA SER A 94 28.37 -0.94 32.03
C SER A 94 26.89 -0.55 32.00
N ILE A 95 26.18 -1.02 30.98
CA ILE A 95 24.74 -0.76 30.82
C ILE A 95 24.00 -1.38 32.00
N SER A 96 23.10 -0.62 32.60
CA SER A 96 22.35 -1.01 33.80
C SER A 96 20.84 -0.86 33.65
N GLY A 97 20.38 -0.42 32.48
CA GLY A 97 18.97 -0.25 32.15
C GLY A 97 18.75 -0.10 30.65
N TYR A 98 17.51 -0.28 30.21
CA TYR A 98 17.12 -0.27 28.80
C TYR A 98 15.84 0.57 28.61
N PRO A 99 15.70 1.35 27.52
CA PRO A 99 16.75 1.61 26.54
C PRO A 99 17.82 2.55 27.10
N THR A 100 19.07 2.31 26.71
CA THR A 100 20.20 3.20 27.03
C THR A 100 20.98 3.48 25.77
N GLY A 101 21.29 4.75 25.51
CA GLY A 101 22.07 5.15 24.33
C GLY A 101 23.48 5.59 24.70
N VAL A 102 24.43 5.24 23.83
CA VAL A 102 25.80 5.75 23.85
C VAL A 102 25.99 6.60 22.59
N VAL A 103 25.92 7.92 22.75
CA VAL A 103 26.08 8.87 21.63
C VAL A 103 27.55 9.17 21.40
N SER A 104 28.06 8.71 20.25
CA SER A 104 29.43 8.88 19.74
C SER A 104 30.53 8.63 20.77
N ARG A 105 30.25 7.74 21.74
CA ARG A 105 31.14 7.33 22.84
C ARG A 105 31.92 8.50 23.46
N ALA A 106 31.24 9.65 23.66
CA ALA A 106 31.88 10.86 24.19
C ALA A 106 32.66 10.58 25.49
N GLU A 107 33.71 11.39 25.74
CA GLU A 107 34.60 11.22 26.89
C GLU A 107 33.84 10.86 28.18
N GLY A 108 34.29 9.80 28.85
CA GLY A 108 33.62 9.26 30.04
C GLY A 108 32.68 8.07 29.79
N ASN A 109 32.39 7.68 28.54
CA ASN A 109 31.40 6.63 28.21
C ASN A 109 30.03 6.97 28.80
N ALA A 110 29.59 8.23 28.66
CA ALA A 110 28.33 8.67 29.24
C ALA A 110 27.17 7.96 28.55
N THR A 111 26.69 6.91 29.20
CA THR A 111 25.39 6.30 28.90
C THR A 111 24.31 7.35 29.19
N SER A 112 23.26 7.35 28.37
CA SER A 112 22.24 8.39 28.43
C SER A 112 20.85 7.83 28.16
N ASN A 113 19.86 8.44 28.80
CA ASN A 113 18.46 8.10 28.57
C ASN A 113 17.97 8.70 27.23
N ARG A 114 16.92 8.10 26.67
CA ARG A 114 16.31 8.48 25.38
C ARG A 114 16.01 9.96 25.19
N GLY A 115 15.65 10.69 26.25
CA GLY A 115 15.36 12.12 26.17
C GLY A 115 16.60 13.01 25.95
N ALA A 116 17.81 12.49 26.17
CA ALA A 116 19.05 13.24 26.04
C ALA A 116 19.71 13.12 24.65
N TRP A 117 19.38 12.08 23.87
CA TRP A 117 20.13 11.72 22.67
C TRP A 117 20.15 12.85 21.62
N ALA A 118 19.00 13.46 21.32
CA ALA A 118 18.92 14.56 20.35
C ALA A 118 19.79 15.76 20.77
N GLY A 119 19.80 16.10 22.06
CA GLY A 119 20.61 17.18 22.61
C GLY A 119 22.12 16.88 22.61
N GLN A 120 22.52 15.61 22.60
CA GLN A 120 23.92 15.18 22.47
C GLN A 120 24.37 15.10 21.01
N VAL A 121 23.49 14.66 20.10
CA VAL A 121 23.78 14.57 18.66
C VAL A 121 23.97 15.96 18.05
N ALA A 122 23.10 16.91 18.37
CA ALA A 122 23.12 18.25 17.78
C ALA A 122 24.50 18.96 17.83
N PRO A 123 25.20 19.07 18.97
CA PRO A 123 26.51 19.71 19.01
C PRO A 123 27.57 18.95 18.20
N ILE A 124 27.56 17.62 18.22
CA ILE A 124 28.55 16.79 17.48
C ILE A 124 28.51 17.12 15.99
N LEU A 125 27.32 17.27 15.41
CA LEU A 125 27.16 17.55 13.97
C LEU A 125 27.72 18.93 13.54
N THR A 126 28.00 19.81 14.50
CA THR A 126 28.58 21.14 14.26
C THR A 126 30.11 21.16 14.37
N GLU A 127 30.71 20.12 14.94
CA GLU A 127 32.14 20.01 15.14
C GLU A 127 32.85 19.58 13.86
N ALA A 128 34.01 20.18 13.59
CA ALA A 128 34.86 19.79 12.46
C ALA A 128 35.43 18.40 12.70
N SER A 129 35.40 17.54 11.67
CA SER A 129 36.05 16.24 11.75
C SER A 129 37.47 16.29 11.20
N TYR A 130 38.40 15.61 11.88
CA TYR A 130 39.76 15.43 11.39
C TYR A 130 39.94 14.21 10.48
N VAL A 131 38.91 13.38 10.28
CA VAL A 131 38.95 12.20 9.40
C VAL A 131 37.65 12.04 8.63
N ASN A 132 37.75 11.74 7.35
CA ASN A 132 36.62 11.37 6.50
C ASN A 132 36.65 9.86 6.25
N LEU A 133 35.47 9.26 6.14
CA LEU A 133 35.31 7.82 5.90
C LEU A 133 34.69 7.56 4.54
N GLY A 134 35.14 6.49 3.88
CA GLY A 134 34.58 5.96 2.65
C GLY A 134 34.46 4.44 2.76
N MET A 135 33.39 3.88 2.20
CA MET A 135 33.15 2.44 2.23
C MET A 135 32.42 1.96 0.98
N GLN A 136 32.90 0.84 0.42
CA GLN A 136 32.20 0.03 -0.58
C GLN A 136 32.02 -1.38 -0.03
N ALA A 137 30.89 -2.00 -0.30
CA ALA A 137 30.74 -3.44 -0.16
C ALA A 137 30.06 -3.95 -1.43
N ASP A 138 30.73 -4.82 -2.18
CA ASP A 138 30.15 -5.51 -3.33
C ASP A 138 29.90 -6.97 -2.92
N TRP A 139 28.62 -7.32 -2.78
CA TRP A 139 28.17 -8.61 -2.27
C TRP A 139 27.68 -9.49 -3.42
N ASP A 140 28.39 -10.59 -3.67
CA ASP A 140 27.95 -11.65 -4.58
C ASP A 140 26.98 -12.58 -3.85
N ILE A 141 25.71 -12.50 -4.24
CA ILE A 141 24.62 -13.26 -3.62
C ILE A 141 24.59 -14.74 -4.05
N THR A 142 25.28 -15.11 -5.13
CA THR A 142 25.42 -16.51 -5.55
C THR A 142 26.40 -17.26 -4.64
N THR A 143 27.44 -16.57 -4.17
CA THR A 143 28.49 -17.15 -3.31
C THR A 143 28.37 -16.76 -1.83
N ASN A 144 27.49 -15.83 -1.49
CA ASN A 144 27.38 -15.20 -0.17
C ASN A 144 28.71 -14.65 0.37
N VAL A 145 29.47 -14.02 -0.53
CA VAL A 145 30.74 -13.35 -0.22
C VAL A 145 30.65 -11.87 -0.57
N ALA A 146 30.95 -11.02 0.41
CA ALA A 146 31.10 -9.59 0.24
C ALA A 146 32.57 -9.19 0.12
N THR A 147 32.91 -8.45 -0.94
CA THR A 147 34.20 -7.75 -1.08
C THR A 147 34.04 -6.34 -0.53
N ILE A 148 34.73 -6.03 0.56
CA ILE A 148 34.55 -4.81 1.33
C ILE A 148 35.81 -3.97 1.25
N THR A 149 35.67 -2.73 0.76
CA THR A 149 36.72 -1.72 0.71
C THR A 149 36.43 -0.63 1.74
N LEU A 150 37.39 -0.34 2.60
CA LEU A 150 37.29 0.68 3.65
C LEU A 150 38.38 1.74 3.45
N GLN A 151 38.01 3.00 3.60
CA GLN A 151 38.92 4.12 3.55
C GLN A 151 38.74 5.10 4.71
N ALA A 152 39.86 5.62 5.20
CA ALA A 152 39.89 6.72 6.16
C ALA A 152 40.94 7.75 5.72
N TYR A 153 40.51 8.97 5.44
CA TYR A 153 41.39 10.07 5.02
C TYR A 153 41.42 11.17 6.07
N PHE A 154 42.60 11.47 6.59
CA PHE A 154 42.77 12.49 7.62
C PHE A 154 42.85 13.89 7.02
N THR A 155 41.84 14.71 7.26
CA THR A 155 41.77 16.13 6.89
C THR A 155 42.39 17.04 7.95
N GLY A 156 42.59 16.52 9.17
CA GLY A 156 43.25 17.17 10.30
C GLY A 156 44.20 16.22 11.04
N ASN A 157 44.89 16.69 12.07
CA ASN A 157 45.71 15.84 12.93
C ASN A 157 44.86 15.42 14.14
N SER A 158 44.80 14.12 14.44
CA SER A 158 44.21 13.65 15.69
C SER A 158 45.12 14.01 16.88
N THR A 159 44.51 14.23 18.04
CA THR A 159 45.21 14.39 19.32
C THR A 159 45.43 13.05 20.04
N ALA A 160 44.79 11.97 19.58
CA ALA A 160 44.94 10.63 20.12
C ALA A 160 46.31 10.02 19.79
N SER A 161 46.77 9.05 20.58
CA SER A 161 48.04 8.35 20.29
C SER A 161 47.94 7.45 19.06
N SER A 162 46.76 6.91 18.80
CA SER A 162 46.41 6.21 17.56
C SER A 162 44.89 6.20 17.41
N GLU A 163 44.41 6.07 16.18
CA GLU A 163 42.99 5.90 15.86
C GLU A 163 42.70 4.44 15.52
N ARG A 164 41.44 4.03 15.66
CA ARG A 164 40.94 2.69 15.31
C ARG A 164 39.75 2.81 14.40
N LEU A 165 39.61 1.88 13.46
CA LEU A 165 38.48 1.78 12.54
C LEU A 165 37.66 0.53 12.87
N HIS A 166 36.34 0.70 12.96
CA HIS A 166 35.39 -0.34 13.34
C HIS A 166 34.33 -0.49 12.26
N LEU A 167 33.88 -1.71 12.02
CA LEU A 167 32.86 -2.00 11.03
C LEU A 167 31.82 -2.93 11.63
N PHE A 168 30.57 -2.46 11.71
CA PHE A 168 29.44 -3.25 12.17
C PHE A 168 28.56 -3.63 10.97
N LEU A 169 27.92 -4.79 11.06
CA LEU A 169 26.83 -5.22 10.19
C LEU A 169 25.51 -5.08 10.94
N VAL A 170 24.54 -4.43 10.32
CA VAL A 170 23.18 -4.30 10.85
C VAL A 170 22.16 -4.80 9.84
N GLN A 171 21.01 -5.24 10.35
CA GLN A 171 19.88 -5.67 9.53
C GLN A 171 18.61 -4.92 9.94
N ASP A 172 17.89 -4.44 8.94
CA ASP A 172 16.54 -3.92 9.04
C ASP A 172 15.51 -5.07 8.85
N ASP A 173 14.24 -4.82 9.19
CA ASP A 173 13.12 -5.73 8.89
C ASP A 173 13.11 -7.11 9.59
N ILE A 174 13.47 -7.15 10.88
CA ILE A 174 13.42 -8.39 11.67
C ILE A 174 12.15 -8.42 12.51
N GLN A 175 11.24 -9.33 12.18
CA GLN A 175 9.97 -9.47 12.89
C GLN A 175 10.14 -10.23 14.21
N GLY A 176 9.51 -9.73 15.27
CA GLY A 176 9.55 -10.39 16.58
C GLY A 176 8.58 -9.81 17.59
N LYS A 177 8.48 -10.45 18.76
CA LYS A 177 7.70 -9.90 19.87
C LYS A 177 8.44 -8.74 20.51
N GLN A 178 7.69 -7.71 20.92
CA GLN A 178 8.23 -6.56 21.64
C GLN A 178 7.25 -6.06 22.70
N SER A 179 7.69 -6.04 23.94
CA SER A 179 6.99 -5.43 25.06
C SER A 179 6.91 -3.91 24.86
N GLY A 180 5.74 -3.32 25.15
CA GLY A 180 5.52 -1.87 25.03
C GLY A 180 5.46 -1.34 23.59
N SER A 181 5.17 -2.21 22.61
CA SER A 181 5.12 -1.86 21.18
C SER A 181 4.20 -0.67 20.85
N THR A 182 3.18 -0.41 21.69
CA THR A 182 2.28 0.74 21.57
C THR A 182 2.97 2.10 21.64
N ALA A 183 4.20 2.19 22.18
CA ALA A 183 4.99 3.43 22.18
C ALA A 183 5.65 3.74 20.82
N ASN A 184 5.63 2.79 19.88
CA ASN A 184 6.03 2.96 18.48
C ASN A 184 5.07 2.18 17.56
N PRO A 185 3.84 2.66 17.39
CA PRO A 185 2.78 1.92 16.70
C PRO A 185 3.06 1.74 15.20
N THR A 186 3.87 2.60 14.59
CA THR A 186 4.25 2.50 13.17
C THR A 186 5.17 1.32 12.88
N ALA A 187 5.82 0.76 13.91
CA ALA A 187 6.62 -0.45 13.79
C ALA A 187 5.83 -1.74 14.10
N VAL A 188 4.53 -1.64 14.42
CA VAL A 188 3.68 -2.82 14.62
C VAL A 188 3.09 -3.26 13.28
N LEU A 189 3.39 -4.49 12.89
CA LEU A 189 2.94 -5.10 11.65
C LEU A 189 1.48 -5.58 11.76
N PRO A 190 0.77 -5.79 10.64
CA PRO A 190 -0.61 -6.27 10.65
C PRO A 190 -0.82 -7.61 11.37
N ASN A 191 0.21 -8.46 11.41
CA ASN A 191 0.21 -9.73 12.15
C ASN A 191 0.37 -9.55 13.68
N GLY A 192 0.55 -8.31 14.15
CA GLY A 192 0.75 -7.95 15.55
C GLY A 192 2.17 -8.12 16.06
N ASP A 193 3.12 -8.54 15.22
CA ASP A 193 4.54 -8.54 15.56
C ASP A 193 5.13 -7.14 15.41
N TYR A 194 6.27 -6.93 16.06
CA TYR A 194 7.03 -5.69 16.01
C TYR A 194 8.18 -5.84 15.02
N ASN A 195 8.33 -4.85 14.16
CA ASN A 195 9.42 -4.78 13.21
C ASN A 195 10.67 -4.15 13.86
N HIS A 196 11.71 -4.94 14.09
CA HIS A 196 13.00 -4.48 14.57
C HIS A 196 13.89 -4.05 13.41
N THR A 197 14.41 -2.83 13.51
CA THR A 197 15.33 -2.26 12.53
C THR A 197 16.72 -2.03 13.12
N LYS A 198 17.73 -1.90 12.27
CA LYS A 198 19.12 -1.52 12.59
C LYS A 198 19.77 -2.43 13.62
N MET A 199 19.32 -3.68 13.69
CA MET A 199 19.76 -4.66 14.67
C MET A 199 21.20 -5.10 14.38
N LEU A 200 22.07 -5.03 15.37
CA LEU A 200 23.45 -5.50 15.25
C LEU A 200 23.50 -7.00 14.96
N ARG A 201 24.16 -7.39 13.86
CA ARG A 201 24.35 -8.80 13.46
C ARG A 201 25.80 -9.26 13.58
N ASN A 202 26.76 -8.38 13.34
CA ASN A 202 28.17 -8.73 13.38
C ASN A 202 29.06 -7.52 13.68
N ILE A 203 30.20 -7.75 14.33
CA ILE A 203 31.29 -6.77 14.46
C ILE A 203 32.53 -7.32 13.76
N PHE A 204 32.88 -6.73 12.63
CA PHE A 204 34.12 -7.06 11.95
C PHE A 204 35.31 -6.52 12.75
N PHE A 205 36.38 -7.31 12.81
CA PHE A 205 37.61 -7.03 13.56
C PHE A 205 37.48 -7.01 15.09
N GLY A 206 36.33 -7.44 15.62
CA GLY A 206 36.04 -7.48 17.06
C GLY A 206 35.95 -6.09 17.69
N LEU A 207 35.74 -6.04 19.01
CA LEU A 207 35.45 -4.79 19.76
C LEU A 207 36.54 -3.71 19.70
N ASN A 208 37.76 -4.09 19.32
CA ASN A 208 38.91 -3.19 19.25
C ASN A 208 39.12 -2.59 17.86
N GLY A 209 38.38 -3.04 16.85
CA GLY A 209 38.59 -2.61 15.47
C GLY A 209 40.01 -2.89 14.97
N ILE A 210 40.42 -2.16 13.95
CA ILE A 210 41.79 -2.15 13.42
C ILE A 210 42.49 -0.83 13.73
N THR A 211 43.73 -0.88 14.22
CA THR A 211 44.54 0.34 14.45
C THR A 211 44.95 0.96 13.12
N LEU A 212 44.65 2.24 12.92
CA LEU A 212 45.06 2.99 11.74
C LEU A 212 46.58 3.27 11.78
N PRO A 213 47.30 3.10 10.66
CA PRO A 213 48.76 3.22 10.63
C PRO A 213 49.26 4.67 10.80
N SER A 214 48.40 5.65 10.54
CA SER A 214 48.65 7.07 10.72
C SER A 214 47.35 7.77 11.09
N ASN A 215 47.46 8.85 11.87
CA ASN A 215 46.36 9.73 12.25
C ASN A 215 46.72 11.22 12.04
N SER A 216 47.63 11.48 11.10
CA SER A 216 48.08 12.82 10.71
C SER A 216 47.44 13.29 9.40
N THR A 217 47.29 14.60 9.25
CA THR A 217 46.70 15.23 8.05
C THR A 217 47.36 14.75 6.76
N GLY A 218 46.54 14.46 5.75
CA GLY A 218 46.96 13.98 4.44
C GLY A 218 47.21 12.48 4.36
N SER A 219 47.12 11.75 5.48
CA SER A 219 47.23 10.28 5.45
C SER A 219 45.93 9.64 4.95
N LEU A 220 46.08 8.59 4.14
CA LEU A 220 45.00 7.73 3.67
C LEU A 220 45.27 6.30 4.14
N PHE A 221 44.30 5.73 4.83
CA PHE A 221 44.18 4.29 4.99
C PHE A 221 43.21 3.76 3.94
N ASP A 222 43.61 2.73 3.20
CA ASP A 222 42.81 2.05 2.19
C ASP A 222 43.08 0.55 2.30
N THR A 223 42.02 -0.23 2.53
CA THR A 223 42.10 -1.68 2.65
C THR A 223 40.90 -2.34 2.00
N THR A 224 41.11 -3.54 1.45
CA THR A 224 40.04 -4.38 0.92
C THR A 224 40.18 -5.79 1.47
N PHE A 225 39.07 -6.37 1.89
CA PHE A 225 39.00 -7.75 2.38
C PHE A 225 37.69 -8.39 1.95
N THR A 226 37.66 -9.72 1.95
CA THR A 226 36.44 -10.49 1.67
C THR A 226 35.88 -11.07 2.96
N ALA A 227 34.56 -11.04 3.12
CA ALA A 227 33.86 -11.70 4.22
C ALA A 227 32.73 -12.57 3.67
N SER A 228 32.62 -13.80 4.17
CA SER A 228 31.41 -14.60 3.96
C SER A 228 30.34 -14.14 4.95
N ILE A 229 29.14 -13.87 4.44
CA ILE A 229 27.99 -13.50 5.26
C ILE A 229 27.12 -14.76 5.40
N PRO A 230 26.86 -15.27 6.61
CA PRO A 230 26.08 -16.48 6.80
C PRO A 230 24.61 -16.27 6.45
N ASP A 231 23.93 -17.35 6.07
CA ASP A 231 22.50 -17.34 5.71
C ASP A 231 21.59 -17.02 6.91
N PHE A 232 22.08 -17.25 8.13
CA PHE A 232 21.41 -16.91 9.38
C PHE A 232 22.44 -16.56 10.46
N TYR A 233 22.03 -15.77 11.45
CA TYR A 233 22.81 -15.63 12.68
C TYR A 233 21.99 -16.14 13.87
N PRO A 234 22.50 -17.16 14.58
CA PRO A 234 21.86 -17.69 15.77
C PRO A 234 21.99 -16.73 16.94
N SER A 235 20.98 -16.69 17.79
CA SER A 235 21.04 -16.03 19.08
C SER A 235 22.00 -16.75 20.05
N ILE A 236 22.46 -16.06 21.09
CA ILE A 236 23.30 -16.68 22.13
C ILE A 236 22.61 -17.88 22.80
N SER A 237 21.29 -17.81 22.99
CA SER A 237 20.52 -18.94 23.56
C SER A 237 20.30 -20.09 22.58
N GLY A 238 20.45 -19.83 21.27
CA GLY A 238 20.07 -20.74 20.19
C GLY A 238 18.55 -20.90 20.04
N SER A 239 17.75 -20.04 20.69
CA SER A 239 16.29 -20.11 20.60
C SER A 239 15.72 -19.44 19.35
N THR A 240 16.50 -18.59 18.70
CA THR A 240 16.08 -17.80 17.53
C THR A 240 17.23 -17.78 16.52
N ASP A 241 16.92 -18.17 15.29
CA ASP A 241 17.80 -18.00 14.14
C ASP A 241 17.23 -16.89 13.27
N VAL A 242 17.93 -15.76 13.20
CA VAL A 242 17.50 -14.66 12.35
C VAL A 242 18.12 -14.83 10.98
N MET A 243 17.29 -15.03 9.96
CA MET A 243 17.72 -15.15 8.56
C MET A 243 18.35 -13.85 8.08
N THR A 244 19.36 -13.99 7.21
CA THR A 244 19.97 -12.85 6.52
C THR A 244 19.07 -12.44 5.37
N GLU A 245 18.46 -11.27 5.49
CA GLU A 245 17.65 -10.67 4.42
C GLU A 245 18.53 -9.70 3.64
N ILE A 246 19.07 -10.17 2.51
CA ILE A 246 20.10 -9.48 1.73
C ILE A 246 19.74 -8.00 1.51
N GLY A 247 18.56 -7.70 0.97
CA GLY A 247 18.09 -6.33 0.71
C GLY A 247 17.91 -5.44 1.94
N LYS A 248 17.99 -5.99 3.15
CA LYS A 248 17.81 -5.27 4.43
C LYS A 248 19.11 -5.11 5.20
N MET A 249 20.26 -5.49 4.62
CA MET A 249 21.57 -5.39 5.25
C MET A 249 22.22 -4.02 5.05
N SER A 250 22.96 -3.56 6.05
CA SER A 250 23.77 -2.36 5.96
C SER A 250 25.00 -2.45 6.85
N PHE A 251 26.02 -1.67 6.51
CA PHE A 251 27.23 -1.54 7.30
C PHE A 251 27.28 -0.20 8.02
N VAL A 252 27.87 -0.18 9.21
CA VAL A 252 28.19 1.04 9.94
C VAL A 252 29.70 1.09 10.18
N LEU A 253 30.38 2.02 9.50
CA LEU A 253 31.82 2.24 9.61
C LEU A 253 32.07 3.48 10.47
N PHE A 254 32.95 3.37 11.45
CA PHE A 254 33.27 4.50 12.34
C PHE A 254 34.68 4.41 12.90
N THR A 255 35.20 5.54 13.37
CA THR A 255 36.51 5.62 14.03
C THR A 255 36.40 5.87 15.52
N THR A 256 37.43 5.53 16.29
CA THR A 256 37.57 5.85 17.72
C THR A 256 39.03 6.08 18.07
N ASP A 257 39.29 6.72 19.21
CA ASP A 257 40.63 6.76 19.80
C ASP A 257 41.15 5.37 20.21
N GLN A 258 42.41 5.31 20.68
CA GLN A 258 43.08 4.07 21.07
C GLN A 258 42.41 3.30 22.23
N ASN A 259 41.50 3.94 22.97
CA ASN A 259 40.75 3.37 24.08
C ASN A 259 39.33 2.95 23.67
N ASN A 260 39.02 2.94 22.37
CA ASN A 260 37.69 2.72 21.80
C ASN A 260 36.64 3.74 22.25
N ARG A 261 37.07 4.98 22.57
CA ARG A 261 36.20 6.10 22.94
C ARG A 261 36.23 7.18 21.86
N ASN A 262 35.39 8.19 22.03
CA ASN A 262 35.34 9.37 21.17
C ASN A 262 35.20 8.99 19.69
N VAL A 263 33.99 8.57 19.31
CA VAL A 263 33.73 8.26 17.91
C VAL A 263 33.86 9.52 17.09
N GLU A 264 34.95 9.65 16.33
CA GLU A 264 35.26 10.89 15.63
C GLU A 264 34.23 11.14 14.51
N THR A 265 33.94 10.15 13.69
CA THR A 265 32.85 10.21 12.72
C THR A 265 32.34 8.82 12.39
N ALA A 266 31.13 8.73 11.83
CA ALA A 266 30.50 7.47 11.43
C ALA A 266 29.75 7.62 10.10
N ILE A 267 29.67 6.54 9.33
CA ILE A 267 28.84 6.45 8.12
C ILE A 267 28.05 5.15 8.12
N LYS A 268 26.83 5.17 7.55
CA LYS A 268 26.06 3.98 7.17
C LYS A 268 26.24 3.79 5.66
N ALA A 269 26.51 2.56 5.21
CA ALA A 269 26.64 2.21 3.80
C ALA A 269 25.83 0.95 3.50
N ALA A 270 25.01 0.99 2.46
CA ALA A 270 24.36 -0.19 1.92
C ALA A 270 25.36 -0.96 1.01
N PRO A 271 25.30 -2.30 0.96
CA PRO A 271 26.03 -3.07 -0.03
C PRO A 271 25.49 -2.82 -1.44
N ASN A 272 26.36 -2.92 -2.44
CA ASN A 272 25.97 -3.18 -3.82
C ASN A 272 25.84 -4.69 -3.98
N TYR A 273 24.75 -5.16 -4.55
CA TYR A 273 24.52 -6.58 -4.78
C TYR A 273 24.85 -6.94 -6.21
N THR A 274 25.44 -8.13 -6.39
CA THR A 274 25.82 -8.71 -7.67
C THR A 274 25.42 -10.18 -7.72
N GLY A 275 25.30 -10.74 -8.92
CA GLY A 275 24.87 -12.14 -9.10
C GLY A 275 23.36 -12.34 -8.99
N LEU A 276 22.58 -11.25 -8.96
CA LEU A 276 21.12 -11.28 -9.12
C LEU A 276 20.77 -11.47 -10.60
N THR A 277 19.58 -12.00 -10.83
CA THR A 277 18.90 -11.95 -12.14
C THR A 277 18.73 -10.51 -12.60
N ALA A 278 18.69 -10.27 -13.92
CA ALA A 278 18.71 -8.91 -14.44
C ALA A 278 17.37 -8.21 -14.24
N LEU A 279 16.28 -8.93 -14.52
CA LEU A 279 14.88 -8.50 -14.39
C LEU A 279 14.15 -9.53 -13.54
N ASP A 280 13.80 -9.17 -12.31
CA ASP A 280 13.06 -10.04 -11.39
C ASP A 280 12.12 -9.18 -10.55
N ALA A 281 10.85 -9.15 -10.93
CA ALA A 281 9.78 -8.57 -10.16
C ALA A 281 8.95 -9.68 -9.53
N SER A 282 9.00 -9.77 -8.20
CA SER A 282 8.27 -10.76 -7.42
C SER A 282 6.91 -10.22 -7.01
N ALA A 283 5.84 -10.97 -7.26
CA ALA A 283 4.51 -10.63 -6.80
C ALA A 283 4.43 -10.78 -5.26
N GLU A 284 4.10 -9.70 -4.55
CA GLU A 284 3.89 -9.72 -3.10
C GLU A 284 2.43 -10.02 -2.76
N GLY A 285 1.49 -9.52 -3.57
CA GLY A 285 0.07 -9.73 -3.33
C GLY A 285 -0.83 -9.12 -4.40
N ALA A 286 -2.03 -9.69 -4.51
CA ALA A 286 -3.16 -9.08 -5.21
C ALA A 286 -4.28 -8.95 -4.20
N SER A 287 -4.98 -7.83 -4.19
CA SER A 287 -6.03 -7.59 -3.22
C SER A 287 -7.23 -6.88 -3.81
N VAL A 288 -8.39 -7.12 -3.21
CA VAL A 288 -9.64 -6.46 -3.52
C VAL A 288 -10.24 -6.06 -2.17
N GLN A 289 -10.57 -4.79 -2.02
CA GLN A 289 -11.38 -4.36 -0.89
C GLN A 289 -12.77 -4.99 -1.04
N SER A 290 -13.22 -5.74 -0.02
CA SER A 290 -14.54 -6.37 -0.03
C SER A 290 -15.62 -5.35 -0.40
N PRO A 291 -16.30 -5.51 -1.55
CA PRO A 291 -17.35 -4.58 -1.93
C PRO A 291 -18.58 -4.83 -1.05
N SER A 292 -19.21 -3.74 -0.60
CA SER A 292 -20.48 -3.81 0.13
C SER A 292 -21.60 -4.36 -0.75
N CYS A 293 -21.51 -4.12 -2.06
CA CYS A 293 -22.40 -4.64 -3.08
C CYS A 293 -21.76 -4.48 -4.46
N GLY A 294 -22.11 -5.35 -5.42
CA GLY A 294 -21.90 -5.10 -6.84
C GLY A 294 -21.06 -6.15 -7.56
N TRP A 295 -20.96 -5.95 -8.87
CA TRP A 295 -20.25 -6.77 -9.86
C TRP A 295 -18.98 -6.05 -10.36
N GLN A 296 -18.50 -5.04 -9.63
CA GLN A 296 -17.29 -4.28 -9.98
C GLN A 296 -16.41 -4.08 -8.75
N VAL A 297 -15.09 -4.17 -8.95
CA VAL A 297 -14.09 -3.90 -7.92
C VAL A 297 -12.92 -3.13 -8.50
N ASN A 298 -12.17 -2.43 -7.64
CA ASN A 298 -10.91 -1.79 -7.99
C ASN A 298 -9.77 -2.54 -7.30
N PRO A 299 -9.13 -3.50 -7.96
CA PRO A 299 -8.09 -4.29 -7.32
C PRO A 299 -6.79 -3.52 -7.10
N THR A 300 -5.95 -4.00 -6.19
CA THR A 300 -4.56 -3.59 -6.04
C THR A 300 -3.62 -4.77 -6.29
N PHE A 301 -2.40 -4.45 -6.71
CA PHE A 301 -1.32 -5.42 -6.88
C PHE A 301 -0.04 -4.85 -6.28
N ALA A 302 0.64 -5.62 -5.45
CA ALA A 302 1.92 -5.27 -4.85
C ALA A 302 3.02 -6.18 -5.39
N PHE A 303 4.19 -5.61 -5.65
CA PHE A 303 5.37 -6.34 -6.08
C PHE A 303 6.66 -5.73 -5.52
N GLU A 304 7.69 -6.56 -5.42
CA GLU A 304 9.06 -6.19 -5.04
C GLU A 304 10.01 -6.41 -6.22
N ASN A 305 10.97 -5.51 -6.41
CA ASN A 305 12.06 -5.72 -7.35
C ASN A 305 13.20 -6.51 -6.70
N LEU A 306 13.33 -7.80 -7.00
CA LEU A 306 14.43 -8.66 -6.57
C LEU A 306 15.60 -8.68 -7.57
N GLY A 307 15.41 -8.06 -8.74
CA GLY A 307 16.39 -8.02 -9.82
C GLY A 307 17.51 -7.01 -9.63
N GLN A 308 18.50 -7.11 -10.51
CA GLN A 308 19.64 -6.18 -10.58
C GLN A 308 19.24 -4.82 -11.16
N SER A 309 18.35 -4.81 -12.15
CA SER A 309 17.94 -3.60 -12.86
C SER A 309 16.74 -2.97 -12.18
N ALA A 310 16.65 -1.63 -12.18
CA ALA A 310 15.43 -0.95 -11.76
C ALA A 310 14.24 -1.35 -12.65
N VAL A 311 13.09 -1.60 -12.04
CA VAL A 311 11.84 -1.85 -12.75
C VAL A 311 11.24 -0.52 -13.16
N THR A 312 11.11 -0.28 -14.45
CA THR A 312 10.54 0.93 -15.06
C THR A 312 9.15 0.71 -15.66
N SER A 313 8.80 -0.53 -15.95
CA SER A 313 7.46 -0.93 -16.35
C SER A 313 7.16 -2.38 -15.97
N ILE A 314 5.92 -2.70 -15.61
CA ILE A 314 5.43 -4.07 -15.50
C ILE A 314 4.19 -4.23 -16.38
N GLN A 315 4.14 -5.32 -17.12
CA GLN A 315 2.90 -5.79 -17.74
C GLN A 315 2.32 -6.91 -16.88
N LEU A 316 1.07 -6.71 -16.47
CA LEU A 316 0.29 -7.65 -15.69
C LEU A 316 -0.80 -8.27 -16.54
N ARG A 317 -1.17 -9.48 -16.16
CA ARG A 317 -2.41 -10.14 -16.53
C ARG A 317 -3.18 -10.50 -15.27
N TYR A 318 -4.47 -10.22 -15.20
CA TYR A 318 -5.27 -10.54 -14.02
C TYR A 318 -6.71 -10.87 -14.37
N ASP A 319 -7.35 -11.66 -13.51
CA ASP A 319 -8.74 -12.08 -13.62
C ASP A 319 -9.37 -12.26 -12.24
N ILE A 320 -10.71 -12.29 -12.21
CA ILE A 320 -11.49 -12.71 -11.05
C ILE A 320 -12.31 -13.94 -11.41
N ASN A 321 -12.25 -14.97 -10.57
CA ASN A 321 -12.99 -16.24 -10.70
C ASN A 321 -12.72 -17.03 -11.99
N ASN A 322 -11.50 -16.97 -12.54
CA ASN A 322 -11.16 -17.50 -13.88
C ASN A 322 -12.04 -16.90 -14.98
N GLY A 323 -12.37 -15.60 -14.83
CA GLY A 323 -13.14 -14.83 -15.78
C GLY A 323 -12.30 -14.35 -16.96
N THR A 324 -12.70 -13.23 -17.56
CA THR A 324 -12.00 -12.62 -18.69
C THR A 324 -10.66 -12.03 -18.24
N GLU A 325 -9.56 -12.51 -18.82
CA GLU A 325 -8.23 -11.97 -18.53
C GLU A 325 -8.10 -10.52 -19.01
N VAL A 326 -7.74 -9.63 -18.11
CA VAL A 326 -7.40 -8.22 -18.39
C VAL A 326 -5.90 -8.06 -18.36
N THR A 327 -5.35 -7.28 -19.30
CA THR A 327 -3.95 -6.90 -19.31
C THR A 327 -3.78 -5.43 -18.96
N TYR A 328 -2.80 -5.13 -18.12
CA TYR A 328 -2.50 -3.76 -17.68
C TYR A 328 -1.01 -3.51 -17.72
N THR A 329 -0.60 -2.32 -18.18
CA THR A 329 0.80 -1.91 -18.19
C THR A 329 0.99 -0.76 -17.22
N TRP A 330 1.75 -1.02 -16.17
CA TRP A 330 2.21 -0.01 -15.23
C TRP A 330 3.56 0.55 -15.67
N ASN A 331 3.75 1.86 -15.50
CA ASN A 331 5.03 2.55 -15.71
C ASN A 331 5.40 3.31 -14.44
N GLY A 332 6.66 3.27 -14.04
CA GLY A 332 7.16 3.96 -12.86
C GLY A 332 8.64 3.71 -12.65
N GLN A 333 9.09 3.73 -11.40
CA GLN A 333 10.45 3.30 -11.06
C GLN A 333 10.46 2.63 -9.69
N VAL A 334 10.92 1.38 -9.65
CA VAL A 334 11.16 0.62 -8.43
C VAL A 334 12.61 0.16 -8.43
N ASP A 335 13.41 0.72 -7.53
CA ASP A 335 14.81 0.36 -7.37
C ASP A 335 14.92 -1.05 -6.75
N GLN A 336 16.10 -1.64 -6.84
CA GLN A 336 16.39 -2.96 -6.28
C GLN A 336 16.02 -3.05 -4.78
N PHE A 337 15.38 -4.16 -4.39
CA PHE A 337 14.84 -4.47 -3.05
C PHE A 337 13.83 -3.46 -2.50
N SER A 338 13.17 -2.71 -3.40
CA SER A 338 12.05 -1.85 -3.07
C SER A 338 10.75 -2.48 -3.56
N SER A 339 9.67 -2.23 -2.81
CA SER A 339 8.32 -2.67 -3.15
C SER A 339 7.44 -1.50 -3.54
N THR A 340 6.39 -1.76 -4.30
CA THR A 340 5.34 -0.79 -4.60
C THR A 340 3.99 -1.47 -4.72
N GLU A 341 2.93 -0.77 -4.34
CA GLU A 341 1.55 -1.17 -4.58
C GLU A 341 0.96 -0.29 -5.69
N ILE A 342 0.31 -0.94 -6.65
CA ILE A 342 -0.33 -0.29 -7.80
C ILE A 342 -1.84 -0.55 -7.78
N SER A 343 -2.61 0.49 -8.09
CA SER A 343 -4.05 0.34 -8.35
C SER A 343 -4.27 -0.20 -9.75
N LEU A 344 -5.05 -1.27 -9.86
CA LEU A 344 -5.46 -1.85 -11.14
C LEU A 344 -6.77 -1.22 -11.62
N PRO A 345 -7.03 -1.22 -12.95
CA PRO A 345 -8.31 -0.80 -13.50
C PRO A 345 -9.49 -1.57 -12.90
N THR A 346 -10.66 -0.92 -12.88
CA THR A 346 -11.92 -1.53 -12.45
C THR A 346 -12.16 -2.86 -13.17
N TYR A 347 -12.47 -3.91 -12.43
CA TYR A 347 -12.75 -5.23 -12.96
C TYR A 347 -14.21 -5.60 -12.69
N TYR A 348 -14.91 -6.01 -13.75
CA TYR A 348 -16.29 -6.46 -13.69
C TYR A 348 -16.36 -7.99 -13.60
N TYR A 349 -17.09 -8.52 -12.62
CA TYR A 349 -17.16 -9.95 -12.34
C TYR A 349 -18.55 -10.35 -11.83
N LEU A 350 -18.92 -11.62 -12.03
CA LEU A 350 -20.11 -12.19 -11.42
C LEU A 350 -19.79 -12.63 -9.98
N PRO A 351 -20.43 -12.04 -8.95
CA PRO A 351 -20.09 -12.37 -7.58
C PRO A 351 -20.51 -13.79 -7.19
N GLN A 352 -19.63 -14.44 -6.44
CA GLN A 352 -19.83 -15.74 -5.81
C GLN A 352 -19.70 -15.60 -4.29
N ALA A 353 -20.12 -16.62 -3.53
CA ALA A 353 -20.01 -16.63 -2.06
C ALA A 353 -18.55 -16.46 -1.57
N SER A 354 -17.59 -16.93 -2.38
CA SER A 354 -16.16 -16.67 -2.24
C SER A 354 -15.63 -16.36 -3.62
N ASN A 355 -14.94 -15.24 -3.77
CA ASN A 355 -14.33 -14.81 -5.03
C ASN A 355 -12.81 -14.87 -4.91
N THR A 356 -12.14 -15.07 -6.02
CA THR A 356 -10.68 -15.16 -6.08
C THR A 356 -10.16 -14.23 -7.16
N ILE A 357 -9.26 -13.31 -6.79
CA ILE A 357 -8.45 -12.55 -7.75
C ILE A 357 -7.14 -13.30 -7.99
N THR A 358 -6.74 -13.41 -9.26
CA THR A 358 -5.43 -13.89 -9.69
C THR A 358 -4.76 -12.81 -10.51
N ALA A 359 -3.52 -12.47 -10.20
CA ALA A 359 -2.71 -11.54 -10.97
C ALA A 359 -1.32 -12.14 -11.22
N GLU A 360 -0.80 -11.97 -12.44
CA GLU A 360 0.46 -12.50 -12.92
C GLU A 360 1.29 -11.40 -13.61
N ILE A 361 2.56 -11.33 -13.25
CA ILE A 361 3.57 -10.55 -13.96
C ILE A 361 3.96 -11.29 -15.24
N ILE A 362 3.64 -10.71 -16.40
CA ILE A 362 3.93 -11.31 -17.71
C ILE A 362 5.14 -10.66 -18.40
N ALA A 363 5.48 -9.42 -18.05
CA ALA A 363 6.71 -8.77 -18.51
C ALA A 363 7.23 -7.70 -17.54
N VAL A 364 8.55 -7.56 -17.48
CA VAL A 364 9.28 -6.51 -16.75
C VAL A 364 10.16 -5.76 -17.75
N ASN A 365 10.07 -4.42 -17.76
CA ASN A 365 10.81 -3.57 -18.71
C ASN A 365 10.64 -3.98 -20.19
N GLY A 366 9.46 -4.50 -20.55
CA GLY A 366 9.15 -4.98 -21.91
C GLY A 366 9.76 -6.32 -22.29
N SER A 367 10.38 -7.04 -21.36
CA SER A 367 10.94 -8.38 -21.54
C SER A 367 10.32 -9.38 -20.57
N ILE A 368 10.49 -10.68 -20.82
CA ILE A 368 10.05 -11.72 -19.89
C ILE A 368 10.83 -11.57 -18.58
N ASP A 369 10.14 -11.76 -17.46
CA ASP A 369 10.76 -11.80 -16.14
C ASP A 369 11.68 -13.03 -16.00
N ASP A 370 12.88 -12.86 -15.44
CA ASP A 370 13.87 -13.92 -15.36
C ASP A 370 13.47 -15.05 -14.38
N VAL A 371 12.55 -14.79 -13.44
CA VAL A 371 12.19 -15.70 -12.34
C VAL A 371 10.68 -15.95 -12.29
N SER A 372 10.14 -16.59 -13.33
CA SER A 372 8.68 -16.83 -13.45
C SER A 372 7.97 -17.55 -12.28
N SER A 373 8.70 -18.17 -11.35
CA SER A 373 8.12 -18.86 -10.19
C SER A 373 7.50 -17.95 -9.13
N ASN A 374 7.83 -16.65 -9.12
CA ASN A 374 7.33 -15.67 -8.15
C ASN A 374 6.38 -14.63 -8.78
N ASN A 375 5.92 -14.86 -10.01
CA ASN A 375 5.14 -13.87 -10.77
C ASN A 375 3.65 -13.81 -10.41
N ILE A 376 3.13 -14.79 -9.67
CA ILE A 376 1.69 -14.97 -9.47
C ILE A 376 1.32 -14.65 -8.01
N ALA A 377 0.34 -13.77 -7.85
CA ALA A 377 -0.35 -13.55 -6.58
C ALA A 377 -1.84 -13.89 -6.70
N THR A 378 -2.37 -14.50 -5.65
CA THR A 378 -3.79 -14.88 -5.56
C THR A 378 -4.33 -14.51 -4.19
N SER A 379 -5.56 -13.99 -4.14
CA SER A 379 -6.25 -13.70 -2.89
C SER A 379 -7.75 -13.95 -3.00
N ASN A 380 -8.36 -14.31 -1.86
CA ASN A 380 -9.80 -14.53 -1.77
C ASN A 380 -10.49 -13.33 -1.11
N PHE A 381 -11.67 -12.99 -1.59
CA PHE A 381 -12.51 -11.95 -1.02
C PHE A 381 -14.00 -12.34 -1.10
N ASN A 382 -14.79 -11.78 -0.19
CA ASN A 382 -16.23 -12.01 -0.14
C ASN A 382 -16.97 -10.74 -0.55
N VAL A 383 -18.21 -10.91 -0.99
CA VAL A 383 -19.18 -9.81 -1.15
C VAL A 383 -20.15 -9.91 0.01
N ASP A 384 -20.41 -8.80 0.69
CA ASP A 384 -21.27 -8.79 1.87
C ASP A 384 -22.77 -8.97 1.51
N ALA A 385 -23.14 -8.65 0.27
CA ALA A 385 -24.49 -8.75 -0.27
C ALA A 385 -24.76 -10.10 -0.97
N SER A 386 -26.01 -10.58 -0.89
CA SER A 386 -26.47 -11.74 -1.63
C SER A 386 -26.98 -11.36 -3.02
N GLY A 387 -26.69 -12.18 -4.03
CA GLY A 387 -27.16 -11.99 -5.40
C GLY A 387 -28.46 -12.71 -5.68
N TYR A 388 -29.40 -12.03 -6.33
CA TYR A 388 -30.70 -12.59 -6.73
C TYR A 388 -30.95 -12.37 -8.21
N ASN A 389 -31.47 -13.37 -8.90
CA ASN A 389 -31.87 -13.27 -10.30
C ASN A 389 -33.34 -12.81 -10.37
N THR A 390 -33.57 -11.51 -10.18
CA THR A 390 -34.92 -10.94 -10.17
C THR A 390 -34.89 -9.42 -10.42
N THR A 391 -35.92 -8.92 -11.09
CA THR A 391 -36.23 -7.49 -11.27
C THR A 391 -37.37 -7.02 -10.37
N SER A 392 -37.77 -7.85 -9.41
CA SER A 392 -38.76 -7.45 -8.41
C SER A 392 -38.62 -8.22 -7.11
N ILE A 393 -39.01 -7.59 -6.01
CA ILE A 393 -39.17 -8.28 -4.72
C ILE A 393 -40.54 -7.97 -4.13
N GLY A 394 -41.10 -8.95 -3.43
CA GLY A 394 -42.38 -8.84 -2.74
C GLY A 394 -42.17 -8.58 -1.26
N LEU A 395 -43.02 -7.73 -0.67
CA LEU A 395 -43.14 -7.56 0.78
C LEU A 395 -44.53 -8.01 1.25
N ASP A 396 -44.57 -9.01 2.13
CA ASP A 396 -45.75 -9.30 2.96
C ASP A 396 -45.52 -8.65 4.33
N LEU A 397 -46.32 -7.63 4.63
CA LEU A 397 -46.21 -6.83 5.85
C LEU A 397 -47.46 -6.98 6.68
N ARG A 398 -47.29 -7.42 7.92
CA ARG A 398 -48.31 -7.43 8.95
C ARG A 398 -47.87 -6.55 10.09
N LEU A 399 -48.56 -5.44 10.31
CA LEU A 399 -48.27 -4.52 11.40
C LEU A 399 -48.92 -4.98 12.70
N ASP A 400 -48.43 -4.49 13.83
CA ASP A 400 -49.17 -4.58 15.07
C ASP A 400 -50.11 -3.37 15.25
N GLU A 401 -50.56 -3.11 16.48
CA GLU A 401 -51.49 -2.01 16.74
C GLU A 401 -50.87 -0.60 16.56
N TRP A 402 -49.54 -0.47 16.41
CA TRP A 402 -48.83 0.81 16.36
C TRP A 402 -48.12 1.07 15.03
N GLY A 403 -48.88 1.00 13.93
CA GLY A 403 -48.33 1.18 12.58
C GLY A 403 -47.53 2.47 12.35
N SER A 404 -47.80 3.57 13.08
CA SER A 404 -47.06 4.82 12.87
C SER A 404 -45.59 4.78 13.29
N GLU A 405 -45.20 3.77 14.07
CA GLU A 405 -43.83 3.58 14.55
C GLU A 405 -42.94 2.90 13.50
N ILE A 406 -43.58 2.27 12.51
CA ILE A 406 -42.91 1.45 11.50
C ILE A 406 -42.62 2.24 10.25
N THR A 407 -41.36 2.18 9.82
CA THR A 407 -40.94 2.64 8.50
C THR A 407 -40.15 1.55 7.80
N TRP A 408 -40.27 1.46 6.49
CA TRP A 408 -39.48 0.52 5.70
C TRP A 408 -39.22 1.09 4.31
N GLY A 409 -38.17 0.61 3.66
CA GLY A 409 -37.85 0.95 2.29
C GLY A 409 -36.84 0.01 1.67
N VAL A 410 -36.86 -0.03 0.35
CA VAL A 410 -35.76 -0.54 -0.46
C VAL A 410 -35.08 0.68 -1.06
N TYR A 411 -33.76 0.77 -0.93
CA TYR A 411 -32.98 1.91 -1.41
C TYR A 411 -31.94 1.42 -2.40
N ASP A 412 -31.74 2.18 -3.48
CA ASP A 412 -30.70 1.91 -4.47
C ASP A 412 -29.30 2.27 -3.97
N ALA A 413 -28.30 2.11 -4.84
CA ALA A 413 -26.91 2.44 -4.53
C ALA A 413 -26.65 3.93 -4.22
N ASN A 414 -27.54 4.83 -4.66
CA ASN A 414 -27.47 6.27 -4.37
C ASN A 414 -28.17 6.62 -3.05
N GLY A 415 -28.88 5.67 -2.44
CA GLY A 415 -29.68 5.87 -1.23
C GLY A 415 -31.07 6.41 -1.51
N ASP A 416 -31.53 6.38 -2.77
CA ASP A 416 -32.86 6.82 -3.16
C ASP A 416 -33.88 5.69 -2.95
N PHE A 417 -35.09 6.06 -2.50
CA PHE A 417 -36.16 5.10 -2.25
C PHE A 417 -36.66 4.49 -3.57
N VAL A 418 -36.59 3.17 -3.68
CA VAL A 418 -37.09 2.41 -4.82
C VAL A 418 -38.60 2.27 -4.74
N GLN A 419 -39.25 2.62 -5.84
CA GLN A 419 -40.69 2.68 -5.97
C GLN A 419 -41.39 1.37 -5.54
N ALA A 420 -42.37 1.50 -4.64
CA ALA A 420 -43.16 0.39 -4.13
C ALA A 420 -44.62 0.50 -4.56
N ARG A 421 -45.17 -0.58 -5.12
CA ARG A 421 -46.57 -0.67 -5.55
C ARG A 421 -47.39 -1.44 -4.52
N ASP A 422 -48.51 -0.88 -4.09
CA ASP A 422 -49.49 -1.61 -3.27
C ASP A 422 -50.28 -2.58 -4.16
N ASN A 423 -50.26 -3.86 -3.80
CA ASN A 423 -50.86 -4.91 -4.61
C ASN A 423 -52.39 -5.00 -4.47
N ILE A 424 -52.97 -4.35 -3.45
CA ILE A 424 -54.41 -4.30 -3.21
C ILE A 424 -55.01 -3.04 -3.84
N THR A 425 -54.47 -1.85 -3.55
CA THR A 425 -55.02 -0.58 -4.04
C THR A 425 -54.54 -0.23 -5.44
N GLY A 426 -53.35 -0.72 -5.81
CA GLY A 426 -52.67 -0.37 -7.05
C GLY A 426 -51.94 0.97 -7.00
N ASP A 427 -51.95 1.65 -5.85
CA ASP A 427 -51.20 2.89 -5.63
C ASP A 427 -49.70 2.64 -5.68
N THR A 428 -48.94 3.70 -5.94
CA THR A 428 -47.50 3.61 -6.04
C THR A 428 -46.83 4.72 -5.24
N TYR A 429 -45.85 4.32 -4.43
CA TYR A 429 -45.16 5.16 -3.47
C TYR A 429 -43.70 5.35 -3.90
N ASN A 430 -43.26 6.60 -3.90
CA ASN A 430 -41.87 7.00 -4.18
C ASN A 430 -41.15 7.49 -2.90
N SER A 431 -41.70 7.15 -1.74
CA SER A 431 -41.17 7.48 -0.42
C SER A 431 -41.69 6.47 0.61
N PRO A 432 -41.05 6.35 1.79
CA PRO A 432 -41.56 5.52 2.87
C PRO A 432 -43.02 5.82 3.22
N ILE A 433 -43.75 4.76 3.53
CA ILE A 433 -45.21 4.78 3.77
C ILE A 433 -45.48 5.01 5.25
N VAL A 434 -46.44 5.87 5.57
CA VAL A 434 -46.88 6.13 6.95
C VAL A 434 -48.19 5.39 7.22
N TYR A 435 -48.20 4.55 8.25
CA TYR A 435 -49.38 3.76 8.64
C TYR A 435 -50.11 4.38 9.83
N PRO A 436 -51.44 4.17 9.95
CA PRO A 436 -52.20 4.63 11.10
C PRO A 436 -51.97 3.72 12.34
N ASN A 437 -52.21 4.27 13.52
CA ASN A 437 -52.27 3.51 14.77
C ASN A 437 -53.64 2.84 14.98
N GLN A 438 -53.71 2.00 16.01
CA GLN A 438 -54.87 1.23 16.43
C GLN A 438 -55.35 0.24 15.36
N LEU A 439 -54.40 -0.36 14.63
CA LEU A 439 -54.69 -1.42 13.68
C LEU A 439 -55.20 -2.68 14.42
N THR A 440 -56.06 -3.43 13.74
CA THR A 440 -56.67 -4.66 14.25
C THR A 440 -56.34 -5.81 13.31
N SER A 441 -56.59 -7.05 13.74
CA SER A 441 -56.42 -8.23 12.89
C SER A 441 -57.22 -8.20 11.57
N ALA A 442 -58.20 -7.30 11.44
CA ALA A 442 -59.00 -7.16 10.22
C ALA A 442 -58.39 -6.22 9.17
N ASN A 443 -57.42 -5.37 9.54
CA ASN A 443 -56.90 -4.31 8.67
C ASN A 443 -55.39 -4.04 8.83
N ASN A 444 -54.62 -5.00 9.37
CA ASN A 444 -53.19 -4.84 9.64
C ASN A 444 -52.26 -5.51 8.63
N GLN A 445 -52.76 -5.96 7.47
CA GLN A 445 -51.97 -6.68 6.47
C GLN A 445 -51.88 -5.92 5.14
N PHE A 446 -50.68 -5.86 4.58
CA PHE A 446 -50.32 -5.10 3.39
C PHE A 446 -49.38 -5.93 2.51
N PHE A 447 -49.49 -5.75 1.19
CA PHE A 447 -48.65 -6.46 0.22
C PHE A 447 -48.08 -5.46 -0.77
N TYR A 448 -46.76 -5.46 -0.93
CA TYR A 448 -46.09 -4.57 -1.86
C TYR A 448 -45.24 -5.34 -2.87
N THR A 449 -45.14 -4.79 -4.07
CA THR A 449 -44.15 -5.18 -5.07
C THR A 449 -43.22 -4.01 -5.30
N ILE A 450 -41.92 -4.25 -5.13
CA ILE A 450 -40.84 -3.30 -5.40
C ILE A 450 -40.23 -3.70 -6.74
N THR A 451 -40.15 -2.75 -7.66
CA THR A 451 -39.55 -2.98 -8.99
C THR A 451 -38.07 -2.59 -8.93
N LEU A 452 -37.20 -3.47 -9.41
CA LEU A 452 -35.75 -3.33 -9.35
C LEU A 452 -35.20 -3.33 -10.79
N ASN A 453 -34.07 -2.66 -10.98
CA ASN A 453 -33.30 -2.74 -12.20
C ASN A 453 -32.46 -4.03 -12.20
N ASP A 454 -32.09 -4.50 -13.40
CA ASP A 454 -31.08 -5.55 -13.56
C ASP A 454 -29.68 -4.98 -13.25
N PHE A 455 -28.79 -5.82 -12.73
CA PHE A 455 -27.43 -5.44 -12.34
C PHE A 455 -27.39 -4.15 -11.53
N ASP A 456 -28.08 -4.15 -10.39
CA ASP A 456 -28.14 -3.00 -9.49
C ASP A 456 -28.03 -3.45 -8.02
N CYS A 457 -27.65 -2.50 -7.17
CA CYS A 457 -27.35 -2.70 -5.76
C CYS A 457 -28.42 -2.08 -4.88
N TYR A 458 -28.92 -2.86 -3.93
CA TYR A 458 -30.05 -2.47 -3.09
C TYR A 458 -29.80 -2.75 -1.62
N SER A 459 -30.43 -1.93 -0.79
CA SER A 459 -30.53 -2.14 0.66
C SER A 459 -31.99 -2.15 1.10
N ILE A 460 -32.34 -3.14 1.91
CA ILE A 460 -33.62 -3.23 2.60
C ILE A 460 -33.41 -2.66 4.00
N VAL A 461 -34.26 -1.72 4.39
CA VAL A 461 -34.29 -1.16 5.74
C VAL A 461 -35.70 -1.29 6.29
N PHE A 462 -35.82 -1.83 7.49
CA PHE A 462 -37.05 -1.89 8.27
C PHE A 462 -36.74 -1.35 9.67
N GLU A 463 -37.47 -0.33 10.09
CA GLU A 463 -37.24 0.37 11.36
C GLU A 463 -38.52 0.47 12.17
N ASP A 464 -38.34 0.40 13.48
CA ASP A 464 -39.34 0.72 14.48
C ASP A 464 -38.78 1.80 15.41
N SER A 465 -39.42 2.97 15.40
CA SER A 465 -39.00 4.14 16.17
C SER A 465 -39.09 3.97 17.69
N TYR A 466 -39.92 3.05 18.19
CA TYR A 466 -40.08 2.82 19.64
C TYR A 466 -39.20 1.66 20.13
N GLY A 467 -38.83 0.76 19.22
CA GLY A 467 -37.79 -0.26 19.41
C GLY A 467 -38.26 -1.51 20.15
N ASP A 468 -39.57 -1.71 20.27
CA ASP A 468 -40.19 -2.92 20.79
C ASP A 468 -40.61 -3.90 19.68
N GLY A 469 -40.31 -3.59 18.43
CA GLY A 469 -40.59 -4.37 17.24
C GLY A 469 -42.10 -4.48 16.98
N LEU A 470 -42.50 -5.51 16.23
CA LEU A 470 -43.91 -5.75 15.93
C LEU A 470 -44.61 -6.60 17.02
N GLY A 471 -44.26 -6.34 18.28
CA GLY A 471 -44.61 -7.16 19.45
C GLY A 471 -46.03 -6.99 19.99
N GLY A 472 -46.79 -6.01 19.49
CA GLY A 472 -48.13 -5.66 19.96
C GLY A 472 -49.23 -6.71 19.68
N ASN A 473 -50.50 -6.30 19.86
CA ASN A 473 -51.66 -7.15 19.62
C ASN A 473 -52.63 -6.52 18.59
N PRO A 474 -52.72 -7.05 17.35
CA PRO A 474 -52.16 -8.30 16.88
C PRO A 474 -50.64 -8.28 16.75
N THR A 475 -49.97 -9.42 16.91
CA THR A 475 -48.52 -9.52 16.66
C THR A 475 -48.24 -9.42 15.16
N GLY A 476 -47.29 -8.58 14.78
CA GLY A 476 -46.91 -8.34 13.40
C GLY A 476 -45.71 -9.15 12.93
N SER A 477 -45.44 -9.07 11.63
CA SER A 477 -44.32 -9.70 10.94
C SER A 477 -44.08 -9.04 9.59
N PHE A 478 -42.88 -9.15 9.04
CA PHE A 478 -42.61 -8.78 7.66
C PHE A 478 -41.75 -9.85 6.98
N THR A 479 -41.93 -10.02 5.67
CA THR A 479 -41.13 -10.92 4.84
C THR A 479 -40.89 -10.27 3.47
N PHE A 480 -39.64 -9.91 3.19
CA PHE A 480 -39.18 -9.58 1.84
C PHE A 480 -38.79 -10.88 1.14
N THR A 481 -39.29 -11.08 -0.08
CA THR A 481 -39.11 -12.32 -0.84
C THR A 481 -38.79 -12.04 -2.30
N ASP A 482 -37.97 -12.90 -2.88
CA ASP A 482 -37.85 -13.02 -4.32
C ASP A 482 -39.09 -13.77 -4.84
N PRO A 483 -39.97 -13.15 -5.63
CA PRO A 483 -41.19 -13.77 -6.13
C PRO A 483 -40.90 -14.90 -7.12
N THR A 484 -39.70 -14.98 -7.70
CA THR A 484 -39.33 -16.03 -8.67
C THR A 484 -38.96 -17.34 -7.98
N THR A 485 -38.18 -17.27 -6.89
CA THR A 485 -37.69 -18.44 -6.15
C THR A 485 -38.44 -18.71 -4.85
N SER A 486 -39.25 -17.75 -4.39
CA SER A 486 -39.84 -17.71 -3.04
C SER A 486 -38.79 -17.71 -1.91
N ALA A 487 -37.53 -17.39 -2.21
CA ALA A 487 -36.48 -17.28 -1.20
C ALA A 487 -36.69 -15.99 -0.36
N PRO A 488 -36.59 -16.07 0.98
CA PRO A 488 -36.63 -14.88 1.82
C PRO A 488 -35.33 -14.09 1.70
N LEU A 489 -35.44 -12.77 1.53
CA LEU A 489 -34.31 -11.81 1.55
C LEU A 489 -34.10 -11.27 2.97
N LEU A 490 -35.20 -10.86 3.62
CA LEU A 490 -35.19 -10.38 4.99
C LEU A 490 -36.53 -10.68 5.64
N THR A 491 -36.50 -11.20 6.87
CA THR A 491 -37.72 -11.53 7.62
C THR A 491 -37.62 -11.05 9.06
N GLY A 492 -38.78 -10.80 9.67
CA GLY A 492 -38.90 -10.44 11.07
C GLY A 492 -40.30 -10.71 11.59
N SER A 493 -40.41 -11.02 12.88
CA SER A 493 -41.71 -11.25 13.53
C SER A 493 -41.70 -10.84 15.00
N GLY A 494 -42.77 -10.21 15.46
CA GLY A 494 -42.94 -9.87 16.87
C GLY A 494 -41.88 -8.91 17.40
N GLY A 495 -41.74 -8.88 18.73
CA GLY A 495 -40.83 -7.93 19.38
C GLY A 495 -39.34 -8.27 19.29
N SER A 496 -38.96 -9.39 18.68
CA SER A 496 -37.54 -9.72 18.47
C SER A 496 -36.88 -8.85 17.39
N ILE A 497 -37.68 -8.10 16.61
CA ILE A 497 -37.19 -7.12 15.63
C ILE A 497 -36.49 -5.95 16.34
N GLY A 498 -36.91 -5.60 17.57
CA GLY A 498 -36.37 -4.45 18.29
C GLY A 498 -36.53 -3.17 17.47
N SER A 499 -35.47 -2.37 17.36
CA SER A 499 -35.47 -1.11 16.59
C SER A 499 -35.47 -1.28 15.07
N GLY A 500 -35.30 -2.50 14.54
CA GLY A 500 -35.28 -2.74 13.10
C GLY A 500 -34.22 -3.71 12.62
N ASN A 501 -34.32 -4.06 11.34
CA ASN A 501 -33.41 -4.96 10.62
C ASN A 501 -33.04 -4.36 9.26
N SER A 502 -31.89 -4.76 8.72
CA SER A 502 -31.47 -4.40 7.37
C SER A 502 -30.75 -5.55 6.66
N ALA A 503 -30.74 -5.52 5.33
CA ALA A 503 -29.98 -6.43 4.48
C ALA A 503 -29.58 -5.75 3.17
N ALA A 504 -28.39 -6.05 2.65
CA ALA A 504 -27.95 -5.64 1.32
C ALA A 504 -28.05 -6.81 0.34
N PHE A 505 -28.44 -6.51 -0.90
CA PHE A 505 -28.53 -7.49 -1.97
C PHE A 505 -28.25 -6.83 -3.33
N PHE A 506 -27.95 -7.63 -4.35
CA PHE A 506 -27.84 -7.16 -5.73
C PHE A 506 -28.70 -8.00 -6.66
N THR A 507 -29.14 -7.40 -7.75
CA THR A 507 -29.88 -8.08 -8.82
C THR A 507 -28.92 -8.58 -9.89
N THR A 508 -29.31 -9.68 -10.55
CA THR A 508 -28.66 -10.28 -11.71
C THR A 508 -29.73 -10.57 -12.75
N ASN A 509 -29.37 -10.54 -14.05
CA ASN A 509 -30.29 -10.59 -15.19
C ASN A 509 -31.49 -11.55 -15.02
N ALA A 510 -32.71 -10.99 -14.98
CA ALA A 510 -33.98 -11.69 -14.74
C ALA A 510 -34.59 -12.40 -15.96
N THR A 511 -33.93 -12.44 -17.11
CA THR A 511 -34.45 -13.13 -18.30
C THR A 511 -33.71 -14.43 -18.57
N GLY A 512 -34.42 -15.55 -18.42
CA GLY A 512 -33.87 -16.87 -18.63
C GLY A 512 -33.31 -17.06 -20.05
N GLY A 513 -32.01 -17.29 -20.14
CA GLY A 513 -31.34 -17.73 -21.36
C GLY A 513 -29.84 -17.46 -21.36
N SER A 514 -29.07 -18.44 -20.90
CA SER A 514 -27.59 -18.52 -21.01
C SER A 514 -26.79 -17.57 -20.09
N ASN A 515 -26.12 -18.17 -19.11
CA ASN A 515 -24.93 -17.68 -18.39
C ASN A 515 -24.72 -16.15 -18.27
N ALA A 516 -24.74 -15.64 -17.03
CA ALA A 516 -24.26 -14.30 -16.69
C ALA A 516 -22.77 -14.03 -17.04
N THR A 517 -22.03 -15.02 -17.55
CA THR A 517 -20.71 -14.83 -18.17
C THR A 517 -20.77 -14.34 -19.62
N THR A 518 -21.94 -14.43 -20.28
CA THR A 518 -22.12 -14.03 -21.68
C THR A 518 -22.52 -12.56 -21.85
N ASP A 519 -23.00 -11.91 -20.79
CA ASP A 519 -23.47 -10.50 -20.81
C ASP A 519 -22.30 -9.48 -20.71
N LEU A 520 -21.22 -9.83 -20.01
CA LEU A 520 -20.08 -8.92 -19.78
C LEU A 520 -18.98 -8.99 -20.86
N THR A 521 -19.16 -9.76 -21.94
CA THR A 521 -18.08 -10.05 -22.91
C THR A 521 -18.48 -10.13 -24.38
N GLU A 522 -19.76 -10.00 -24.71
CA GLU A 522 -20.23 -10.08 -26.09
C GLU A 522 -20.25 -8.70 -26.77
N ALA A 523 -20.19 -8.70 -28.11
CA ALA A 523 -20.41 -7.50 -28.93
C ALA A 523 -21.90 -7.25 -29.19
N THR A 524 -22.77 -7.76 -28.31
CA THR A 524 -24.21 -7.54 -28.34
C THR A 524 -24.54 -6.15 -27.80
N ASP A 525 -25.74 -5.69 -28.14
CA ASP A 525 -26.31 -4.39 -27.75
C ASP A 525 -27.57 -4.76 -26.94
N SER A 526 -27.40 -4.87 -25.62
CA SER A 526 -28.35 -5.54 -24.72
C SER A 526 -29.60 -4.71 -24.43
N ASP A 527 -29.48 -3.38 -24.43
CA ASP A 527 -30.61 -2.45 -24.34
C ASP A 527 -31.13 -1.99 -25.73
N ASN A 528 -30.46 -2.43 -26.79
CA ASN A 528 -30.81 -2.22 -28.19
C ASN A 528 -30.78 -0.72 -28.59
N ASP A 529 -29.85 0.04 -28.01
CA ASP A 529 -29.67 1.49 -28.19
C ASP A 529 -28.71 1.86 -29.34
N GLY A 530 -28.05 0.86 -29.93
CA GLY A 530 -27.11 0.99 -31.04
C GLY A 530 -25.63 1.03 -30.67
N VAL A 531 -25.27 0.88 -29.38
CA VAL A 531 -23.91 0.74 -28.89
C VAL A 531 -23.72 -0.68 -28.35
N THR A 532 -22.52 -1.26 -28.52
CA THR A 532 -22.27 -2.60 -27.98
C THR A 532 -21.95 -2.53 -26.49
N ASP A 533 -22.36 -3.52 -25.72
CA ASP A 533 -22.11 -3.66 -24.29
C ASP A 533 -20.62 -3.48 -23.94
N LEU A 534 -19.74 -4.01 -24.80
CA LEU A 534 -18.28 -3.87 -24.70
C LEU A 534 -17.80 -2.41 -24.84
N ASP A 535 -18.39 -1.65 -25.77
CA ASP A 535 -18.04 -0.23 -25.99
C ASP A 535 -18.56 0.64 -24.85
N GLU A 536 -19.71 0.32 -24.28
CA GLU A 536 -20.27 1.00 -23.10
C GLU A 536 -19.44 0.73 -21.84
N LEU A 537 -19.06 -0.54 -21.60
CA LEU A 537 -18.13 -0.93 -20.54
C LEU A 537 -16.77 -0.23 -20.66
N ASN A 538 -16.22 -0.13 -21.87
CA ASN A 538 -14.94 0.53 -22.13
C ASN A 538 -15.01 2.06 -21.94
N LEU A 539 -16.19 2.66 -22.10
CA LEU A 539 -16.42 4.10 -22.01
C LEU A 539 -17.13 4.52 -20.72
N GLY A 540 -17.35 3.59 -19.80
CA GLY A 540 -17.87 3.82 -18.46
C GLY A 540 -19.37 4.13 -18.40
N SER A 541 -20.13 3.67 -19.40
CA SER A 541 -21.59 3.76 -19.45
C SER A 541 -22.25 2.40 -19.20
N ASN A 542 -23.56 2.38 -19.00
CA ASN A 542 -24.28 1.18 -18.52
C ASN A 542 -24.84 0.37 -19.70
N PRO A 543 -24.36 -0.87 -19.96
CA PRO A 543 -24.79 -1.73 -21.09
C PRO A 543 -26.26 -2.13 -21.16
N ASN A 544 -27.05 -1.75 -20.14
CA ASN A 544 -28.44 -2.17 -19.98
C ASN A 544 -29.38 -0.98 -19.77
N ASP A 545 -28.92 0.24 -20.02
CA ASP A 545 -29.73 1.45 -19.95
C ASP A 545 -29.57 2.25 -21.24
N ALA A 546 -30.57 2.16 -22.12
CA ALA A 546 -30.54 2.81 -23.44
C ALA A 546 -30.42 4.36 -23.39
N ASN A 547 -30.48 4.95 -22.19
CA ASN A 547 -30.26 6.38 -21.96
C ASN A 547 -28.82 6.69 -21.47
N SER A 548 -28.01 5.67 -21.22
CA SER A 548 -26.64 5.72 -20.73
C SER A 548 -25.66 5.55 -21.90
N GLN A 549 -25.73 6.44 -22.90
CA GLN A 549 -24.86 6.34 -24.06
C GLN A 549 -23.46 6.92 -23.82
N PRO A 550 -22.39 6.26 -24.30
CA PRO A 550 -21.06 6.81 -24.25
C PRO A 550 -20.91 7.97 -25.25
N THR A 551 -20.63 9.19 -24.77
CA THR A 551 -20.61 10.41 -25.59
C THR A 551 -19.19 10.91 -25.87
N THR A 552 -18.84 11.03 -27.16
CA THR A 552 -17.46 11.26 -27.63
C THR A 552 -17.18 12.68 -28.17
N SER A 553 -18.12 13.64 -28.06
CA SER A 553 -17.90 15.01 -28.59
C SER A 553 -18.52 16.12 -27.73
N ILE A 554 -17.79 17.24 -27.58
CA ILE A 554 -18.27 18.48 -26.94
C ILE A 554 -19.47 19.11 -27.68
N SER A 555 -19.75 18.71 -28.92
CA SER A 555 -20.86 19.24 -29.74
C SER A 555 -22.23 18.93 -29.16
N ASP A 556 -22.38 17.84 -28.40
CA ASP A 556 -23.69 17.36 -27.94
C ASP A 556 -24.14 18.07 -26.65
N LEU A 557 -23.22 18.70 -25.92
CA LEU A 557 -23.55 19.63 -24.83
C LEU A 557 -24.39 20.82 -25.33
N ALA A 558 -24.26 21.19 -26.61
CA ALA A 558 -25.06 22.24 -27.23
C ALA A 558 -26.56 21.89 -27.31
N ASN A 559 -26.91 20.59 -27.34
CA ASN A 559 -28.31 20.14 -27.34
C ASN A 559 -28.98 20.35 -25.96
N LEU A 560 -28.19 20.34 -24.88
CA LEU A 560 -28.61 20.77 -23.54
C LEU A 560 -28.49 22.29 -23.34
N GLY A 561 -28.16 23.04 -24.40
CA GLY A 561 -27.95 24.48 -24.34
C GLY A 561 -26.74 24.89 -23.50
N VAL A 562 -25.76 23.99 -23.35
CA VAL A 562 -24.48 24.24 -22.68
C VAL A 562 -23.37 24.40 -23.71
N SER A 563 -22.63 25.49 -23.63
CA SER A 563 -21.45 25.73 -24.47
C SER A 563 -20.19 25.88 -23.61
N VAL A 564 -19.07 25.41 -24.15
CA VAL A 564 -17.79 25.32 -23.44
C VAL A 564 -16.70 25.98 -24.26
N TYR A 565 -16.03 27.00 -23.71
CA TYR A 565 -14.98 27.70 -24.43
C TYR A 565 -13.97 28.43 -23.50
N PRO A 566 -12.69 28.57 -23.91
CA PRO A 566 -12.08 27.89 -25.05
C PRO A 566 -11.90 26.38 -24.77
N ASN A 567 -12.01 25.56 -25.80
CA ASN A 567 -11.64 24.15 -25.77
C ASN A 567 -10.95 23.81 -27.11
N PRO A 568 -9.64 23.50 -27.14
CA PRO A 568 -8.73 23.33 -25.99
C PRO A 568 -8.48 24.59 -25.16
N SER A 569 -8.04 24.44 -23.91
CA SER A 569 -7.75 25.51 -22.94
C SER A 569 -6.37 25.37 -22.30
N THR A 570 -5.81 26.48 -21.79
CA THR A 570 -4.59 26.49 -20.97
C THR A 570 -4.87 26.33 -19.47
N GLY A 571 -6.09 25.95 -19.09
CA GLY A 571 -6.50 25.73 -17.70
C GLY A 571 -7.64 26.63 -17.20
N ILE A 572 -8.19 27.53 -18.00
CA ILE A 572 -9.42 28.26 -17.65
C ILE A 572 -10.45 28.00 -18.74
N ILE A 573 -11.60 27.43 -18.37
CA ILE A 573 -12.71 27.18 -19.28
C ILE A 573 -13.94 27.95 -18.81
N ASN A 574 -14.81 28.33 -19.74
CA ASN A 574 -16.09 28.95 -19.43
C ASN A 574 -17.22 28.03 -19.87
N LEU A 575 -18.16 27.81 -18.96
CA LEU A 575 -19.44 27.18 -19.21
C LEU A 575 -20.48 28.28 -19.40
N GLN A 576 -21.29 28.15 -20.45
CA GLN A 576 -22.45 29.00 -20.65
C GLN A 576 -23.68 28.12 -20.89
N SER A 577 -24.64 28.18 -19.96
CA SER A 577 -25.87 27.39 -19.96
C SER A 577 -27.11 28.28 -20.08
N VAL A 578 -28.11 27.84 -20.85
CA VAL A 578 -29.41 28.52 -21.01
C VAL A 578 -30.43 28.16 -19.92
N SER A 579 -30.17 27.14 -19.11
CA SER A 579 -30.98 26.69 -17.98
C SER A 579 -30.10 26.19 -16.82
N GLN A 580 -30.67 26.03 -15.62
CA GLN A 580 -29.91 25.47 -14.50
C GLN A 580 -29.57 23.99 -14.75
N VAL A 581 -28.28 23.66 -14.75
CA VAL A 581 -27.75 22.30 -14.91
C VAL A 581 -26.64 22.04 -13.91
N ASN A 582 -26.42 20.79 -13.52
CA ASN A 582 -25.25 20.40 -12.75
C ASN A 582 -24.11 19.99 -13.69
N TYR A 583 -22.87 20.18 -13.29
CA TYR A 583 -21.70 19.75 -14.03
C TYR A 583 -20.68 19.04 -13.14
N ARG A 584 -19.88 18.16 -13.75
CA ARG A 584 -18.70 17.52 -13.17
C ARG A 584 -17.58 17.53 -14.20
N VAL A 585 -16.38 17.95 -13.80
CA VAL A 585 -15.16 17.76 -14.59
C VAL A 585 -14.41 16.60 -13.99
N ILE A 586 -14.10 15.62 -14.82
CA ILE A 586 -13.54 14.33 -14.44
C ILE A 586 -12.25 14.16 -15.25
N ASP A 587 -11.17 13.72 -14.61
CA ASP A 587 -9.95 13.37 -15.35
C ASP A 587 -10.06 12.00 -16.03
N ALA A 588 -9.06 11.64 -16.84
CA ALA A 588 -9.02 10.36 -17.55
C ALA A 588 -8.99 9.11 -16.64
N LEU A 589 -8.85 9.30 -15.31
CA LEU A 589 -8.86 8.23 -14.30
C LEU A 589 -10.17 8.20 -13.50
N GLY A 590 -11.20 8.95 -13.93
CA GLY A 590 -12.52 8.96 -13.29
C GLY A 590 -12.61 9.85 -12.03
N LYS A 591 -11.54 10.58 -11.67
CA LYS A 591 -11.54 11.44 -10.50
C LYS A 591 -12.22 12.77 -10.81
N VAL A 592 -13.21 13.14 -9.97
CA VAL A 592 -13.86 14.46 -10.06
C VAL A 592 -12.89 15.55 -9.62
N ILE A 593 -12.49 16.39 -10.58
CA ILE A 593 -11.64 17.56 -10.35
C ILE A 593 -12.44 18.72 -9.78
N THR A 594 -13.65 18.93 -10.29
CA THR A 594 -14.58 19.93 -9.76
C THR A 594 -16.02 19.61 -10.19
N SER A 595 -16.99 20.06 -9.42
CA SER A 595 -18.42 19.93 -9.72
C SER A 595 -19.20 21.14 -9.20
N GLY A 596 -20.44 21.29 -9.64
CA GLY A 596 -21.36 22.30 -9.14
C GLY A 596 -22.50 22.54 -10.14
N ASP A 597 -23.24 23.61 -9.96
CA ASP A 597 -24.34 24.01 -10.86
C ASP A 597 -23.97 25.24 -11.70
N VAL A 598 -24.65 25.42 -12.84
CA VAL A 598 -24.53 26.60 -13.69
C VAL A 598 -25.87 26.99 -14.31
N GLU A 599 -26.21 28.27 -14.19
CA GLU A 599 -27.27 28.95 -14.93
C GLU A 599 -26.68 30.28 -15.45
N GLY A 600 -26.71 30.53 -16.76
CA GLY A 600 -25.97 31.64 -17.36
C GLY A 600 -24.49 31.31 -17.57
N SER A 601 -23.56 32.17 -17.16
CA SER A 601 -22.11 32.01 -17.43
C SER A 601 -21.33 31.71 -16.15
N LYS A 602 -20.47 30.69 -16.17
CA LYS A 602 -19.58 30.30 -15.06
C LYS A 602 -18.19 29.94 -15.57
N SER A 603 -17.15 30.53 -14.97
CA SER A 603 -15.76 30.19 -15.28
C SER A 603 -15.26 29.11 -14.33
N LEU A 604 -14.60 28.09 -14.88
CA LEU A 604 -13.93 27.03 -14.12
C LEU A 604 -12.42 27.20 -14.26
N ASN A 605 -11.76 27.27 -13.11
CA ASN A 605 -10.30 27.33 -13.05
C ASN A 605 -9.73 25.93 -12.81
N LEU A 606 -9.15 25.37 -13.86
CA LEU A 606 -8.45 24.09 -13.90
C LEU A 606 -6.93 24.29 -14.04
N SER A 607 -6.40 25.48 -13.72
CA SER A 607 -4.98 25.79 -13.91
C SER A 607 -4.04 24.95 -13.03
N SER A 608 -4.56 24.28 -12.00
CA SER A 608 -3.82 23.31 -11.17
C SER A 608 -3.88 21.86 -11.71
N ALA A 609 -4.82 21.55 -12.63
CA ALA A 609 -4.95 20.22 -13.24
C ALA A 609 -3.84 19.96 -14.28
N ALA A 610 -3.40 18.72 -14.48
CA ALA A 610 -2.35 18.39 -15.45
C ALA A 610 -2.75 18.71 -16.91
N SER A 611 -1.78 18.74 -17.84
CA SER A 611 -2.11 18.75 -19.28
C SER A 611 -2.71 17.39 -19.65
N GLY A 612 -3.84 17.37 -20.36
CA GLY A 612 -4.54 16.13 -20.67
C GLY A 612 -5.96 16.32 -21.14
N ILE A 613 -6.63 15.19 -21.35
CA ILE A 613 -8.05 15.11 -21.69
C ILE A 613 -8.85 14.94 -20.41
N TYR A 614 -9.96 15.66 -20.31
CA TYR A 614 -10.91 15.62 -19.22
C TYR A 614 -12.32 15.48 -19.76
N THR A 615 -13.19 14.81 -19.01
CA THR A 615 -14.60 14.66 -19.32
C THR A 615 -15.39 15.71 -18.54
N LEU A 616 -16.16 16.54 -19.23
CA LEU A 616 -17.16 17.42 -18.64
C LEU A 616 -18.53 16.76 -18.77
N SER A 617 -19.07 16.25 -17.67
CA SER A 617 -20.44 15.74 -17.59
C SER A 617 -21.40 16.84 -17.19
N ILE A 618 -22.54 16.95 -17.87
CA ILE A 618 -23.67 17.83 -17.59
C ILE A 618 -24.86 16.97 -17.21
N ILE A 619 -25.55 17.34 -16.14
CA ILE A 619 -26.75 16.66 -15.65
C ILE A 619 -27.90 17.66 -15.71
N ASP A 620 -28.92 17.34 -16.49
CA ASP A 620 -30.12 18.18 -16.59
C ASP A 620 -31.06 18.04 -15.38
N ALA A 621 -32.12 18.84 -15.33
CA ALA A 621 -33.09 18.81 -14.24
C ALA A 621 -33.93 17.52 -14.17
N SER A 622 -33.87 16.67 -15.20
CA SER A 622 -34.51 15.36 -15.27
C SER A 622 -33.56 14.21 -14.93
N GLY A 623 -32.29 14.51 -14.63
CA GLY A 623 -31.27 13.53 -14.26
C GLY A 623 -30.49 12.96 -15.45
N ASN A 624 -30.77 13.41 -16.68
CA ASN A 624 -30.06 12.91 -17.86
C ASN A 624 -28.63 13.45 -17.88
N VAL A 625 -27.67 12.56 -18.11
CA VAL A 625 -26.25 12.90 -18.16
C VAL A 625 -25.81 13.01 -19.61
N SER A 626 -25.17 14.11 -19.99
CA SER A 626 -24.45 14.22 -21.26
C SER A 626 -23.02 14.67 -21.00
N SER A 627 -22.05 14.04 -21.65
CA SER A 627 -20.64 14.34 -21.42
C SER A 627 -19.97 14.90 -22.68
N GLY A 628 -18.94 15.72 -22.49
CA GLY A 628 -18.13 16.26 -23.56
C GLY A 628 -16.66 16.37 -23.15
N ILE A 629 -15.76 16.18 -24.10
CA ILE A 629 -14.31 16.22 -23.84
C ILE A 629 -13.81 17.67 -23.81
N ILE A 630 -13.15 18.06 -22.71
CA ILE A 630 -12.34 19.27 -22.62
C ILE A 630 -10.84 18.92 -22.59
N GLN A 631 -10.03 19.65 -23.36
CA GLN A 631 -8.59 19.42 -23.44
C GLN A 631 -7.83 20.56 -22.77
N ILE A 632 -6.95 20.23 -21.82
CA ILE A 632 -6.02 21.18 -21.18
C ILE A 632 -4.63 21.02 -21.78
N MET A 633 -4.12 22.05 -22.44
CA MET A 633 -2.79 22.11 -23.03
C MET A 633 -1.99 23.24 -22.37
N LYS A 634 -1.12 22.88 -21.41
CA LYS A 634 -0.17 23.81 -20.79
C LYS A 634 1.17 23.82 -21.50
#